data_AF-A0A5N4CRL7-F1
#
_entry.id   AF-A0A5N4CRL7-F1
#
_cell.length_a   1.000
_cell.length_b   1.000
_cell.length_c   1.000
_cell.angle_alpha   90.00
_cell.angle_beta   90.00
_cell.angle_gamma   90.00
#
_symmetry.space_group_name_H-M   'P 1'
#
loop_
_entity.id
_entity.type
_entity.pdbx_description
1 polymer ?
#
loop_
_entity_poly.entity_id
_entity_poly.type
_entity_poly.pdbx_seq_one_letter_code
_entity_poly.pdbx_strand_id
1 'polypeptide(L)'
;MDKLVVFTAQGRAVVWDIHAVHSLPAELNALQEELKPFGVVVLGFPSNQFGKQEPAKNSEILLGLKYVRPGGGFVPNFQLFEKGDVNGEKEQKVFTFLKNSCPPTSDLLGSSSQLFWEPMKVHDIRWNFEKFLVGPDGFPVMRWFHRASVSTVKSDILEYLKQFKSE
;
A
#
# COMPACT_ATOMS: atom_id res chain seq x y z
N MET A 1 16.26 3.33 -17.84
CA MET A 1 16.41 2.17 -16.94
C MET A 1 16.06 2.73 -15.57
N ASP A 2 14.96 2.35 -14.94
CA ASP A 2 14.83 1.04 -14.30
C ASP A 2 13.42 0.46 -14.39
N LYS A 3 13.36 -0.82 -14.74
CA LYS A 3 12.16 -1.64 -14.68
C LYS A 3 12.07 -2.14 -13.23
N LEU A 4 11.23 -1.51 -12.39
CA LEU A 4 10.82 -2.16 -11.15
C LEU A 4 9.77 -3.23 -11.52
N VAL A 5 10.28 -4.39 -11.95
CA VAL A 5 9.49 -5.62 -12.01
C VAL A 5 9.59 -6.22 -10.62
N VAL A 6 8.56 -6.06 -9.80
CA VAL A 6 8.47 -6.78 -8.54
C VAL A 6 8.08 -8.22 -8.88
N PHE A 7 9.08 -9.03 -9.17
CA PHE A 7 8.95 -10.48 -9.14
C PHE A 7 8.81 -10.89 -7.67
N THR A 8 7.71 -11.54 -7.32
CA THR A 8 7.59 -12.25 -6.05
C THR A 8 8.61 -13.38 -6.06
N ALA A 9 9.67 -13.24 -5.28
CA ALA A 9 10.55 -14.37 -5.00
C ALA A 9 9.75 -15.38 -4.14
N GLN A 10 9.51 -16.57 -4.70
CA GLN A 10 9.13 -17.79 -3.98
C GLN A 10 7.69 -17.84 -3.40
N GLY A 11 6.66 -17.64 -4.22
CA GLY A 11 5.30 -18.04 -3.84
C GLY A 11 4.67 -17.26 -2.69
N ARG A 12 4.87 -15.94 -2.66
CA ARG A 12 4.50 -15.05 -1.56
C ARG A 12 3.41 -14.05 -1.94
N ALA A 13 2.43 -13.86 -1.07
CA ALA A 13 1.43 -12.80 -1.24
C ALA A 13 1.97 -11.45 -0.74
N VAL A 14 1.61 -10.36 -1.41
CA VAL A 14 2.15 -9.03 -1.12
C VAL A 14 1.04 -8.03 -0.84
N VAL A 15 1.14 -7.32 0.29
CA VAL A 15 0.25 -6.20 0.62
C VAL A 15 0.94 -4.90 0.26
N TRP A 16 0.36 -4.17 -0.69
CA TRP A 16 0.82 -2.84 -1.10
C TRP A 16 -0.01 -1.80 -0.37
N ASP A 17 0.61 -0.95 0.43
CA ASP A 17 -0.07 0.13 1.15
C ASP A 17 0.57 1.49 0.82
N ILE A 18 -0.27 2.51 0.66
CA ILE A 18 0.12 3.87 0.25
C ILE A 18 0.21 4.73 1.50
N HIS A 19 1.36 5.35 1.70
CA HIS A 19 1.67 5.95 2.99
C HIS A 19 1.77 7.46 2.96
N ALA A 20 1.40 8.01 4.11
CA ALA A 20 1.79 9.33 4.56
C ALA A 20 2.45 9.20 5.95
N VAL A 21 3.57 9.91 6.16
CA VAL A 21 4.34 9.96 7.42
C VAL A 21 3.43 10.30 8.60
N HIS A 22 2.33 11.02 8.39
CA HIS A 22 1.46 11.46 9.45
C HIS A 22 0.55 10.39 10.07
N SER A 23 0.59 9.12 9.67
CA SER A 23 -0.41 8.16 10.17
C SER A 23 -0.10 6.68 9.96
N LEU A 24 1.15 6.25 9.83
CA LEU A 24 1.43 4.82 9.66
C LEU A 24 0.96 4.02 10.89
N PRO A 25 -0.05 3.13 10.77
CA PRO A 25 -0.55 2.40 11.92
C PRO A 25 0.48 1.38 12.41
N ALA A 26 0.73 1.33 13.71
CA ALA A 26 1.55 0.26 14.31
C ALA A 26 0.98 -1.14 14.00
N GLU A 27 -0.31 -1.22 13.68
CA GLU A 27 -1.00 -2.43 13.24
C GLU A 27 -0.40 -3.06 11.97
N LEU A 28 0.22 -2.30 11.06
CA LEU A 28 0.89 -2.88 9.89
C LEU A 28 2.16 -3.64 10.26
N ASN A 29 2.88 -3.21 11.31
CA ASN A 29 4.00 -4.00 11.82
C ASN A 29 3.52 -5.33 12.41
N ALA A 30 2.42 -5.29 13.16
CA ALA A 30 1.81 -6.50 13.71
C ALA A 30 1.34 -7.44 12.59
N LEU A 31 0.67 -6.91 11.57
CA LEU A 31 0.26 -7.68 10.38
C LEU A 31 1.44 -8.37 9.70
N GLN A 32 2.55 -7.63 9.50
CA GLN A 32 3.76 -8.21 8.91
C GLN A 32 4.32 -9.34 9.78
N GLU A 33 4.45 -9.18 11.10
CA GLU A 33 4.96 -10.26 11.96
C GLU A 33 4.06 -11.49 11.94
N GLU A 34 2.75 -11.29 12.05
CA GLU A 34 1.77 -12.39 12.14
C GLU A 34 1.63 -13.16 10.82
N LEU A 35 1.74 -12.48 9.67
CA LEU A 35 1.57 -13.11 8.36
C LEU A 35 2.89 -13.57 7.72
N LYS A 36 4.04 -13.21 8.30
CA LYS A 36 5.37 -13.66 7.86
C LYS A 36 5.50 -15.20 7.77
N PRO A 37 4.98 -16.02 8.72
CA PRO A 37 5.05 -17.48 8.62
C PRO A 37 4.26 -18.04 7.43
N PHE A 38 3.28 -17.29 6.93
CA PHE A 38 2.49 -17.67 5.76
C PHE A 38 3.09 -17.14 4.44
N GLY A 39 4.29 -16.56 4.49
CA GLY A 39 4.97 -16.01 3.32
C GLY A 39 4.38 -14.68 2.85
N VAL A 40 3.64 -13.94 3.68
CA VAL A 40 3.11 -12.63 3.30
C VAL A 40 4.16 -11.53 3.57
N VAL A 41 4.27 -10.59 2.64
CA VAL A 41 5.17 -9.43 2.75
C VAL A 41 4.36 -8.15 2.60
N VAL A 42 4.58 -7.19 3.50
CA VAL A 42 4.03 -5.83 3.40
C VAL A 42 5.06 -4.95 2.68
N LEU A 43 4.59 -4.12 1.74
CA LEU A 43 5.38 -3.15 1.00
C LEU A 43 4.70 -1.78 1.09
N GLY A 44 5.48 -0.76 1.46
CA GLY A 44 4.98 0.59 1.64
C GLY A 44 5.46 1.58 0.60
N PHE A 45 4.52 2.36 0.05
CA PHE A 45 4.77 3.35 -1.00
C PHE A 45 4.34 4.74 -0.52
N PRO A 46 5.28 5.57 -0.04
CA PRO A 46 4.97 6.94 0.33
C PRO A 46 4.43 7.73 -0.87
N SER A 47 3.39 8.53 -0.66
CA SER A 47 2.83 9.41 -1.69
C SER A 47 2.30 10.71 -1.12
N ASN A 48 2.54 11.81 -1.83
CA ASN A 48 2.12 13.15 -1.41
C ASN A 48 0.87 13.66 -2.14
N GLN A 49 0.20 12.80 -2.91
CA GLN A 49 -0.92 13.19 -3.79
C GLN A 49 -2.24 13.42 -3.05
N PHE A 50 -2.35 13.00 -1.78
CA PHE A 50 -3.57 13.05 -0.99
C PHE A 50 -3.40 14.00 0.19
N GLY A 51 -4.07 15.16 0.13
CA GLY A 51 -4.01 16.18 1.17
C GLY A 51 -2.60 16.74 1.46
N LYS A 52 -1.62 16.48 0.60
CA LYS A 52 -0.18 16.74 0.82
C LYS A 52 0.33 16.22 2.17
N GLN A 53 -0.10 15.02 2.56
CA GLN A 53 0.22 14.42 3.86
C GLN A 53 1.62 13.78 3.91
N GLU A 54 2.37 13.76 2.81
CA GLU A 54 3.74 13.24 2.76
C GLU A 54 4.76 14.31 2.25
N PRO A 55 4.92 15.44 2.96
CA PRO A 55 5.78 16.53 2.51
C PRO A 55 7.27 16.18 2.60
N ALA A 56 7.65 15.25 3.49
CA ALA A 56 9.03 14.87 3.79
C ALA A 56 9.77 14.32 2.56
N LYS A 57 11.06 14.61 2.42
CA LYS A 57 11.92 13.96 1.41
C LYS A 57 12.15 12.49 1.77
N ASN A 58 12.57 11.66 0.81
CA ASN A 58 12.87 10.24 1.05
C ASN A 58 13.78 10.01 2.27
N SER A 59 14.81 10.84 2.44
CA SER A 59 15.75 10.79 3.57
C SER A 59 15.13 11.13 4.93
N GLU A 60 13.97 11.78 4.95
CA GLU A 60 13.31 12.30 6.15
C GLU A 60 12.13 11.44 6.59
N ILE A 61 11.58 10.59 5.71
CA ILE A 61 10.38 9.78 5.98
C ILE A 61 10.57 8.91 7.22
N LEU A 62 11.66 8.15 7.30
CA LEU A 62 11.94 7.28 8.45
C LEU A 62 12.16 8.08 9.74
N LEU A 63 12.75 9.28 9.65
CA LEU A 63 12.93 10.16 10.80
C LEU A 63 11.58 10.69 11.30
N GLY A 64 10.69 11.07 10.38
CA GLY A 64 9.32 11.50 10.70
C GLY A 64 8.53 10.40 11.41
N LEU A 65 8.59 9.18 10.89
CA LEU A 65 7.95 8.01 11.51
C LEU A 65 8.49 7.73 12.92
N LYS A 66 9.81 7.81 13.09
CA LYS A 66 10.49 7.49 14.35
C LYS A 66 10.30 8.54 15.44
N TYR A 67 10.29 9.82 15.08
CA TYR A 67 10.39 10.93 16.03
C TYR A 67 9.18 11.85 16.08
N VAL A 68 8.35 11.90 15.03
CA VAL A 68 7.23 12.87 14.92
C VAL A 68 5.89 12.18 15.06
N ARG A 69 5.53 11.35 14.08
CA ARG A 69 4.31 10.55 14.11
C ARG A 69 4.54 9.30 13.26
N PRO A 70 4.28 8.08 13.76
CA PRO A 70 3.79 7.75 15.10
C PRO A 70 4.69 8.25 16.24
N GLY A 71 5.99 8.43 15.99
CA GLY A 71 6.93 8.85 17.02
C GLY A 71 7.28 7.69 17.96
N GLY A 72 7.79 8.00 19.16
CA GLY A 72 8.05 6.98 20.19
C GLY A 72 9.10 5.94 19.82
N GLY A 73 9.97 6.23 18.85
CA GLY A 73 10.97 5.28 18.36
C GLY A 73 10.42 4.26 17.37
N PHE A 74 9.22 4.48 16.81
CA PHE A 74 8.61 3.59 15.83
C PHE A 74 9.50 3.40 14.60
N VAL A 75 9.68 2.15 14.17
CA VAL A 75 10.39 1.78 12.94
C VAL A 75 9.54 0.74 12.21
N PRO A 76 9.20 0.94 10.92
CA PRO A 76 8.54 -0.07 10.11
C PRO A 76 9.38 -1.35 10.05
N ASN A 77 8.76 -2.52 10.23
CA ASN A 77 9.43 -3.83 10.06
C ASN A 77 9.24 -4.39 8.63
N PHE A 78 8.84 -3.54 7.70
CA PHE A 78 8.58 -3.86 6.30
C PHE A 78 9.25 -2.83 5.39
N GLN A 79 9.39 -3.19 4.10
CA GLN A 79 10.11 -2.36 3.14
C GLN A 79 9.31 -1.11 2.78
N LEU A 80 9.92 0.06 2.93
CA LEU A 80 9.45 1.31 2.33
C LEU A 80 10.22 1.59 1.04
N PHE A 81 9.51 2.02 0.00
CA PHE A 81 10.09 2.47 -1.26
C PHE A 81 10.24 3.99 -1.28
N GLU A 82 10.88 4.48 -2.34
CA GLU A 82 10.93 5.92 -2.59
C GLU A 82 9.53 6.49 -2.80
N LYS A 83 9.35 7.72 -2.33
CA LYS A 83 8.13 8.48 -2.53
C LYS A 83 7.89 8.70 -4.02
N GLY A 84 6.65 8.49 -4.44
CA GLY A 84 6.27 8.71 -5.83
C GLY A 84 4.77 8.90 -6.02
N ASP A 85 4.41 9.16 -7.27
CA ASP A 85 3.02 9.29 -7.69
C ASP A 85 2.40 7.90 -7.87
N VAL A 86 1.15 7.77 -7.44
CA VAL A 86 0.33 6.56 -7.56
C VAL A 86 -0.87 6.77 -8.50
N ASN A 87 -1.18 8.03 -8.79
CA ASN A 87 -2.19 8.49 -9.74
C ASN A 87 -1.62 9.52 -10.73
N GLY A 88 -2.37 9.76 -11.81
CA GLY A 88 -2.06 10.77 -12.81
C GLY A 88 -0.99 10.34 -13.83
N GLU A 89 -0.55 11.30 -14.64
CA GLU A 89 0.35 11.05 -15.78
C GLU A 89 1.71 10.46 -15.37
N LYS A 90 2.19 10.79 -14.17
CA LYS A 90 3.51 10.39 -13.64
C LYS A 90 3.46 9.21 -12.68
N GLU A 91 2.31 8.54 -12.58
CA GLU A 91 2.16 7.40 -11.67
C GLU A 91 3.19 6.30 -11.94
N GLN A 92 3.67 5.68 -10.86
CA GLN A 92 4.54 4.52 -10.96
C GLN A 92 3.79 3.39 -11.68
N LYS A 93 4.44 2.76 -12.66
CA LYS A 93 3.82 1.74 -13.54
C LYS A 93 3.19 0.57 -12.78
N VAL A 94 3.71 0.25 -11.59
CA VAL A 94 3.13 -0.78 -10.73
C VAL A 94 1.73 -0.40 -10.27
N PHE A 95 1.47 0.87 -9.94
CA PHE A 95 0.13 1.32 -9.58
C PHE A 95 -0.80 1.40 -10.80
N THR A 96 -0.28 1.68 -12.01
CA THR A 96 -1.07 1.51 -13.24
C THR A 96 -1.59 0.08 -13.36
N PHE A 97 -0.73 -0.91 -13.13
CA PHE A 97 -1.10 -2.32 -13.18
C PHE A 97 -2.11 -2.68 -12.07
N LEU A 98 -1.80 -2.34 -10.81
CA LEU A 98 -2.65 -2.66 -9.66
C LEU A 98 -4.05 -2.05 -9.77
N LYS A 99 -4.13 -0.75 -10.08
CA LYS A 99 -5.41 -0.01 -10.14
C LYS A 99 -6.36 -0.57 -11.19
N ASN A 100 -5.84 -0.97 -12.34
CA ASN A 100 -6.65 -1.48 -13.45
C ASN A 100 -6.94 -2.98 -13.33
N SER A 101 -6.33 -3.69 -12.39
CA SER A 101 -6.59 -5.11 -12.13
C SER A 101 -7.73 -5.36 -11.15
N CYS A 102 -8.18 -4.34 -10.42
CA CYS A 102 -9.29 -4.43 -9.48
C CYS A 102 -10.30 -3.29 -9.67
N PRO A 103 -11.60 -3.51 -9.38
CA PRO A 103 -12.57 -2.43 -9.30
C PRO A 103 -12.12 -1.33 -8.32
N PRO A 104 -12.53 -0.06 -8.53
CA PRO A 104 -12.25 0.99 -7.56
C PRO A 104 -12.94 0.70 -6.23
N THR A 105 -12.38 1.23 -5.14
CA THR A 105 -12.87 0.99 -3.78
C THR A 105 -14.06 1.85 -3.37
N SER A 106 -14.40 2.86 -4.18
CA SER A 106 -15.57 3.72 -4.01
C SER A 106 -15.89 4.44 -5.32
N ASP A 107 -17.18 4.72 -5.56
CA ASP A 107 -17.64 5.59 -6.64
C ASP A 107 -17.21 7.05 -6.43
N LEU A 108 -16.97 7.45 -5.19
CA LEU A 108 -16.53 8.78 -4.83
C LEU A 108 -15.00 8.87 -4.87
N LEU A 109 -14.48 9.78 -5.69
CA LEU A 109 -13.04 10.11 -5.73
C LEU A 109 -12.60 10.96 -4.52
N GLY A 110 -13.51 11.78 -3.98
CA GLY A 110 -13.21 12.76 -2.93
C GLY A 110 -13.24 14.19 -3.46
N SER A 111 -12.92 15.16 -2.60
CA SER A 111 -12.89 16.58 -2.97
C SER A 111 -11.65 16.87 -3.81
N SER A 112 -11.80 17.40 -5.03
CA SER A 112 -10.67 17.72 -5.93
C SER A 112 -9.64 18.67 -5.29
N SER A 113 -10.05 19.53 -4.37
CA SER A 113 -9.15 20.41 -3.61
C SER A 113 -8.14 19.67 -2.72
N GLN A 114 -8.35 18.37 -2.47
CA GLN A 114 -7.49 17.51 -1.66
C GLN A 114 -6.70 16.49 -2.50
N LEU A 115 -6.93 16.46 -3.82
CA LEU A 115 -6.38 15.48 -4.74
C LEU A 115 -5.41 16.19 -5.70
N PHE A 116 -4.13 15.81 -5.66
CA PHE A 116 -3.06 16.54 -6.34
C PHE A 116 -2.47 15.73 -7.50
N TRP A 117 -3.29 15.41 -8.49
CA TRP A 117 -2.86 14.76 -9.74
C TRP A 117 -3.81 15.07 -10.89
N GLU A 118 -3.32 14.88 -12.12
CA GLU A 118 -4.11 14.89 -13.35
C GLU A 118 -3.52 13.87 -14.35
N PRO A 119 -4.32 13.31 -15.28
CA PRO A 119 -5.77 13.37 -15.32
C PRO A 119 -6.41 12.46 -14.25
N MET A 120 -7.61 12.81 -13.79
CA MET A 120 -8.42 11.93 -12.93
C MET A 120 -9.01 10.74 -13.71
N LYS A 121 -9.00 9.54 -13.11
CA LYS A 121 -9.51 8.30 -13.70
C LYS A 121 -10.40 7.52 -12.73
N VAL A 122 -11.33 6.74 -13.28
CA VAL A 122 -12.25 5.89 -12.49
C VAL A 122 -11.51 4.97 -11.53
N HIS A 123 -10.40 4.35 -11.95
CA HIS A 123 -9.66 3.39 -11.13
C HIS A 123 -8.65 4.00 -10.15
N ASP A 124 -8.54 5.34 -10.08
CA ASP A 124 -7.56 6.02 -9.22
C ASP A 124 -7.63 5.56 -7.76
N ILE A 125 -6.48 5.59 -7.09
CA ILE A 125 -6.45 5.43 -5.64
C ILE A 125 -7.18 6.62 -5.02
N ARG A 126 -8.02 6.34 -4.04
CA ARG A 126 -8.92 7.30 -3.40
C ARG A 126 -8.23 8.09 -2.30
N TRP A 127 -7.37 7.44 -1.52
CA TRP A 127 -6.69 8.08 -0.40
C TRP A 127 -5.45 7.30 0.07
N ASN A 128 -4.69 7.89 0.99
CA ASN A 128 -3.67 7.19 1.76
C ASN A 128 -4.26 5.95 2.46
N PHE A 129 -3.48 4.89 2.58
CA PHE A 129 -3.79 3.57 3.15
C PHE A 129 -4.76 2.70 2.33
N GLU A 130 -4.94 2.98 1.05
CA GLU A 130 -5.54 2.01 0.14
C GLU A 130 -4.60 0.82 -0.06
N LYS A 131 -5.16 -0.39 -0.09
CA LYS A 131 -4.38 -1.63 0.00
C LYS A 131 -4.67 -2.54 -1.17
N PHE A 132 -3.66 -3.23 -1.67
CA PHE A 132 -3.81 -4.29 -2.68
C PHE A 132 -3.16 -5.57 -2.18
N LEU A 133 -3.83 -6.71 -2.38
CA LEU A 133 -3.22 -8.02 -2.26
C LEU A 133 -2.80 -8.48 -3.65
N VAL A 134 -1.55 -8.91 -3.75
CA VAL A 134 -1.03 -9.59 -4.93
C VAL A 134 -0.74 -11.03 -4.55
N GLY A 135 -1.19 -11.97 -5.37
CA GLY A 135 -0.98 -13.39 -5.18
C GLY A 135 0.48 -13.83 -5.39
N PRO A 136 0.79 -15.08 -5.04
CA PRO A 136 2.12 -15.66 -5.22
C PRO A 136 2.57 -15.72 -6.69
N ASP A 137 1.61 -15.75 -7.61
CA ASP A 137 1.75 -15.72 -9.06
C ASP A 137 1.98 -14.31 -9.65
N GLY A 138 1.95 -13.28 -8.80
CA GLY A 138 2.13 -11.88 -9.19
C GLY A 138 0.86 -11.19 -9.69
N PHE A 139 -0.30 -11.84 -9.62
CA PHE A 139 -1.57 -11.23 -10.04
C PHE A 139 -2.33 -10.58 -8.87
N PRO A 140 -2.93 -9.39 -9.05
CA PRO A 140 -3.74 -8.76 -8.02
C PRO A 140 -5.00 -9.58 -7.72
N VAL A 141 -5.27 -9.78 -6.43
CA VAL A 141 -6.36 -10.63 -5.93
C VAL A 141 -7.50 -9.78 -5.38
N MET A 142 -7.17 -8.78 -4.59
CA MET A 142 -8.15 -7.95 -3.90
C MET A 142 -7.61 -6.56 -3.60
N ARG A 143 -8.52 -5.61 -3.47
CA ARG A 143 -8.24 -4.19 -3.21
C ARG A 143 -9.16 -3.71 -2.10
N TRP A 144 -8.60 -3.15 -1.04
CA TRP A 144 -9.37 -2.65 0.10
C TRP A 144 -9.43 -1.15 0.12
N PHE A 145 -10.61 -0.64 0.45
CA PHE A 145 -10.83 0.77 0.75
C PHE A 145 -9.94 1.22 1.92
N HIS A 146 -9.48 2.47 1.87
CA HIS A 146 -8.48 2.96 2.81
C HIS A 146 -8.89 2.87 4.30
N ARG A 147 -10.20 2.94 4.59
CA ARG A 147 -10.75 2.78 5.95
C ARG A 147 -10.96 1.34 6.39
N ALA A 148 -10.70 0.34 5.54
CA ALA A 148 -10.72 -1.05 5.96
C ALA A 148 -9.68 -1.26 7.08
N SER A 149 -10.12 -1.82 8.21
CA SER A 149 -9.26 -2.08 9.35
C SER A 149 -8.22 -3.14 9.02
N VAL A 150 -7.06 -3.09 9.70
CA VAL A 150 -6.03 -4.11 9.53
C VAL A 150 -6.54 -5.50 9.91
N SER A 151 -7.48 -5.60 10.86
CA SER A 151 -8.15 -6.86 11.21
C SER A 151 -8.94 -7.47 10.05
N THR A 152 -9.71 -6.65 9.32
CA THR A 152 -10.44 -7.11 8.12
C THR A 152 -9.47 -7.59 7.05
N VAL A 153 -8.45 -6.77 6.75
CA VAL A 153 -7.41 -7.11 5.78
C VAL A 153 -6.73 -8.44 6.14
N LYS A 154 -6.38 -8.63 7.42
CA LYS A 154 -5.79 -9.87 7.92
C LYS A 154 -6.72 -11.08 7.69
N SER A 155 -7.99 -10.97 8.08
CA SER A 155 -8.96 -12.05 7.93
C SER A 155 -9.14 -12.44 6.47
N ASP A 156 -9.24 -11.47 5.57
CA ASP A 156 -9.38 -11.70 4.13
C ASP A 156 -8.14 -12.37 3.53
N ILE A 157 -6.93 -11.94 3.95
CA ILE A 157 -5.68 -12.59 3.53
C ILE A 157 -5.63 -14.04 4.01
N LEU A 158 -5.94 -14.29 5.28
CA LEU A 158 -5.95 -15.65 5.83
C LEU A 158 -6.98 -16.53 5.12
N GLU A 159 -8.14 -16.00 4.76
CA GLU A 159 -9.15 -16.70 3.99
C GLU A 159 -8.66 -17.05 2.58
N TYR A 160 -8.03 -16.09 1.88
CA TYR A 160 -7.40 -16.34 0.59
C TYR A 160 -6.33 -17.44 0.67
N LEU A 161 -5.50 -17.41 1.73
CA LEU A 161 -4.42 -18.38 1.91
C LEU A 161 -4.89 -19.80 2.23
N LYS A 162 -6.12 -19.98 2.75
CA LYS A 162 -6.69 -21.33 2.96
C LYS A 162 -6.82 -22.11 1.65
N GLN A 163 -6.97 -21.42 0.53
CA GLN A 163 -7.09 -22.05 -0.80
C GLN A 163 -5.80 -22.78 -1.25
N PHE A 164 -4.66 -22.46 -0.63
CA PHE A 164 -3.35 -23.04 -0.97
C PHE A 164 -2.86 -24.07 0.05
N LYS A 165 -3.63 -24.33 1.12
CA LYS A 165 -3.32 -25.42 2.03
C LYS A 165 -3.79 -26.72 1.40
N SER A 166 -2.84 -27.52 0.91
CA SER A 166 -3.07 -28.94 0.66
C SER A 166 -3.43 -29.63 1.98
N GLU A 167 -4.49 -30.45 1.96
CA GLU A 167 -4.89 -31.33 3.07
C GLU A 167 -3.72 -32.18 3.62
#